data_AF-A0A167NTX4-F1
#
_entry.id   AF-A0A167NTX4-F1
#
_cell.length_a   1.000
_cell.length_b   1.000
_cell.length_c   1.000
_cell.angle_alpha   90.00
_cell.angle_beta   90.00
_cell.angle_gamma   90.00
#
_symmetry.space_group_name_H-M   'P 1'
#
loop_
_entity.id
_entity.type
_entity.pdbx_description
1 polymer ?
#
loop_
_entity_poly.entity_id
_entity_poly.type
_entity_poly.pdbx_seq_one_letter_code
_entity_poly.pdbx_strand_id
1 'polypeptide(L)'
;MKKWILICSALFSATCMAKEANTLFTVHRAELNQQNKPKMRTLSEKGGRFQIENMADKSVRTIHMNKKVKGVYLEAGNYCYSSVFISQSQRAPFLNPICFTISNEHVNIIGTFVIGTRITTKGAYSLILDIKQNYEEIAKAANQPNAKPVPLFKPKD
;
A
#
# COMPACT_ATOMS: atom_id res chain seq x y z
N MET A 1 54.13 -10.99 -33.90
CA MET A 1 52.90 -11.77 -33.60
C MET A 1 52.10 -11.03 -32.53
N LYS A 2 50.78 -11.18 -32.58
CA LYS A 2 49.75 -10.22 -32.13
C LYS A 2 49.82 -9.81 -30.66
N LYS A 3 49.89 -8.49 -30.42
CA LYS A 3 49.58 -7.83 -29.14
C LYS A 3 48.06 -7.72 -29.01
N TRP A 4 47.47 -8.28 -27.96
CA TRP A 4 46.09 -7.99 -27.55
C TRP A 4 46.12 -7.52 -26.11
N ILE A 5 46.16 -6.20 -25.94
CA ILE A 5 45.90 -5.56 -24.66
C ILE A 5 44.37 -5.51 -24.54
N LEU A 6 43.82 -6.44 -23.76
CA LEU A 6 42.42 -6.41 -23.33
C LEU A 6 42.29 -5.34 -22.24
N ILE A 7 41.99 -4.10 -22.64
CA ILE A 7 41.45 -3.10 -21.73
C ILE A 7 39.99 -3.50 -21.48
N CYS A 8 39.76 -4.27 -20.42
CA CYS A 8 38.43 -4.49 -19.87
C CYS A 8 38.00 -3.23 -19.11
N SER A 9 37.60 -2.20 -19.84
CA SER A 9 36.79 -1.10 -19.32
C SER A 9 35.38 -1.61 -19.03
N ALA A 10 35.19 -2.31 -17.91
CA ALA A 10 33.86 -2.54 -17.36
C ALA A 10 33.40 -1.26 -16.63
N LEU A 11 33.01 -0.28 -17.45
CA LEU A 11 32.18 0.85 -17.06
C LEU A 11 30.76 0.33 -16.75
N PHE A 12 30.21 0.86 -15.66
CA PHE A 12 28.84 0.75 -15.17
C PHE A 12 28.37 -0.59 -14.59
N SER A 13 28.25 -0.58 -13.27
CA SER A 13 27.01 -1.00 -12.61
C SER A 13 26.82 -0.11 -11.40
N ALA A 14 26.22 1.07 -11.61
CA ALA A 14 25.61 1.82 -10.52
C ALA A 14 24.52 0.92 -9.95
N THR A 15 24.83 0.24 -8.85
CA THR A 15 23.89 -0.64 -8.18
C THR A 15 22.77 0.21 -7.59
N CYS A 16 21.64 0.15 -8.27
CA CYS A 16 20.27 0.18 -7.74
C CYS A 16 20.00 1.30 -6.73
N MET A 17 19.33 2.35 -7.22
CA MET A 17 18.83 3.46 -6.41
C MET A 17 18.08 2.93 -5.19
N ALA A 18 18.55 3.28 -4.00
CA ALA A 18 17.76 3.15 -2.79
C ALA A 18 16.55 4.09 -2.92
N LYS A 19 15.44 3.55 -3.43
CA LYS A 19 14.14 4.23 -3.48
C LYS A 19 13.63 4.36 -2.03
N GLU A 20 13.90 5.50 -1.39
CA GLU A 20 13.53 5.77 0.01
C GLU A 20 12.01 5.76 0.21
N ALA A 21 11.54 5.33 1.39
CA ALA A 21 10.12 5.32 1.68
C ALA A 21 9.54 6.74 1.76
N ASN A 22 8.64 7.10 0.84
CA ASN A 22 8.04 8.43 0.75
C ASN A 22 6.53 8.45 1.02
N THR A 23 5.94 7.34 1.46
CA THR A 23 4.51 7.21 1.72
C THR A 23 4.29 6.42 3.01
N LEU A 24 3.44 6.95 3.90
CA LEU A 24 3.20 6.45 5.26
C LEU A 24 1.73 6.14 5.47
N PHE A 25 1.44 4.96 6.04
CA PHE A 25 0.10 4.57 6.44
C PHE A 25 0.11 3.41 7.44
N THR A 26 -1.03 3.20 8.09
CA THR A 26 -1.32 2.01 8.90
C THR A 26 -2.58 1.35 8.37
N VAL A 27 -2.66 0.03 8.46
CA VAL A 27 -3.80 -0.75 7.98
C VAL A 27 -4.17 -1.81 9.01
N HIS A 28 -5.43 -1.82 9.42
CA HIS A 28 -6.05 -2.84 10.22
C HIS A 28 -6.97 -3.70 9.37
N ARG A 29 -7.23 -4.92 9.84
CA ARG A 29 -8.10 -5.87 9.16
C ARG A 29 -9.20 -6.37 10.07
N ALA A 30 -10.39 -6.52 9.49
CA ALA A 30 -11.55 -7.12 10.12
C ALA A 30 -12.18 -8.19 9.21
N GLU A 31 -12.78 -9.20 9.81
CA GLU A 31 -13.75 -10.05 9.11
C GLU A 31 -15.14 -9.43 9.16
N LEU A 32 -15.89 -9.56 8.07
CA LEU A 32 -17.24 -9.05 7.94
C LEU A 32 -18.29 -10.12 8.24
N ASN A 33 -19.41 -9.69 8.83
CA ASN A 33 -20.63 -10.48 8.97
C ASN A 33 -21.51 -10.41 7.72
N GLN A 34 -22.73 -10.95 7.81
CA GLN A 34 -23.64 -10.98 6.66
C GLN A 34 -24.15 -9.60 6.23
N GLN A 35 -24.11 -8.62 7.13
CA GLN A 35 -24.53 -7.23 6.95
C GLN A 35 -23.34 -6.31 6.65
N ASN A 36 -22.19 -6.85 6.25
CA ASN A 36 -20.95 -6.09 5.98
C ASN A 36 -20.41 -5.29 7.18
N LYS A 37 -20.78 -5.67 8.41
CA LYS A 37 -20.24 -5.08 9.64
C LYS A 37 -19.07 -5.92 10.17
N PRO A 38 -18.07 -5.31 10.83
CA PRO A 38 -17.02 -6.05 11.52
C PRO A 38 -17.60 -7.07 12.51
N LYS A 39 -17.11 -8.30 12.48
CA LYS A 39 -17.32 -9.26 13.58
C LYS A 39 -16.48 -8.79 14.77
N MET A 40 -17.13 -8.49 15.91
CA MET A 40 -16.44 -7.94 17.11
C MET A 40 -15.25 -8.78 17.61
N ARG A 41 -15.19 -10.08 17.27
CA ARG A 41 -14.09 -10.99 17.64
C ARG A 41 -12.87 -10.95 16.72
N THR A 42 -12.97 -10.36 15.53
CA THR A 42 -11.97 -10.56 14.46
C THR A 42 -11.30 -9.27 14.03
N LEU A 43 -10.87 -8.44 14.98
CA LEU A 43 -9.64 -7.66 14.80
C LEU A 43 -8.46 -8.64 14.90
N SER A 44 -8.39 -9.62 13.99
CA SER A 44 -7.33 -10.61 14.04
C SER A 44 -6.03 -9.89 13.74
N GLU A 45 -5.20 -9.85 14.76
CA GLU A 45 -3.87 -9.28 14.83
C GLU A 45 -2.84 -10.05 13.96
N LYS A 46 -3.19 -10.39 12.72
CA LYS A 46 -2.27 -11.01 11.77
C LYS A 46 -1.84 -9.97 10.74
N GLY A 47 -0.53 -9.91 10.48
CA GLY A 47 0.01 -9.12 9.38
C GLY A 47 -0.71 -9.45 8.07
N GLY A 48 -0.99 -8.44 7.27
CA GLY A 48 -1.78 -8.55 6.05
C GLY A 48 -0.96 -8.23 4.81
N ARG A 49 -1.43 -8.68 3.66
CA ARG A 49 -0.93 -8.18 2.37
C ARG A 49 -2.08 -7.54 1.62
N PHE A 50 -1.85 -6.37 1.06
CA PHE A 50 -2.80 -5.72 0.17
C PHE A 50 -2.10 -5.21 -1.06
N GLN A 51 -2.86 -4.89 -2.08
CA GLN A 51 -2.39 -4.40 -3.36
C GLN A 51 -2.90 -2.99 -3.57
N ILE A 52 -2.01 -2.14 -4.08
CA ILE A 52 -2.33 -0.83 -4.64
C ILE A 52 -2.00 -0.86 -6.12
N GLU A 53 -2.84 -0.23 -6.92
CA GLU A 53 -2.69 -0.11 -8.37
C GLU A 53 -2.38 1.34 -8.72
N ASN A 54 -1.37 1.57 -9.54
CA ASN A 54 -1.15 2.85 -10.20
C ASN A 54 -2.19 3.03 -11.31
N MET A 55 -2.95 4.11 -11.24
CA MET A 55 -4.05 4.35 -12.18
C MET A 55 -3.59 4.59 -13.62
N ALA A 56 -2.36 5.08 -13.82
CA ALA A 56 -1.84 5.46 -15.13
C ALA A 56 -1.38 4.25 -15.95
N ASP A 57 -0.56 3.37 -15.37
CA ASP A 57 0.07 2.24 -16.06
C ASP A 57 -0.51 0.87 -15.66
N LYS A 58 -1.48 0.86 -14.73
CA LYS A 58 -2.10 -0.36 -14.16
C LYS A 58 -1.12 -1.28 -13.45
N SER A 59 0.07 -0.78 -13.11
CA SER A 59 1.04 -1.54 -12.33
C SER A 59 0.53 -1.78 -10.91
N VAL A 60 0.68 -3.01 -10.43
CA VAL A 60 0.19 -3.43 -9.11
C VAL A 60 1.36 -3.66 -8.17
N ARG A 61 1.32 -3.01 -7.02
CA ARG A 61 2.30 -3.20 -5.94
C ARG A 61 1.69 -3.91 -4.75
N THR A 62 2.32 -5.01 -4.33
CA THR A 62 1.93 -5.74 -3.11
C THR A 62 2.64 -5.16 -1.88
N ILE A 63 1.87 -4.73 -0.89
CA ILE A 63 2.36 -4.20 0.38
C ILE A 63 2.18 -5.24 1.47
N HIS A 64 3.25 -5.48 2.23
CA HIS A 64 3.26 -6.35 3.40
C HIS A 64 3.16 -5.52 4.68
N MET A 65 2.10 -5.72 5.45
CA MET A 65 1.81 -4.99 6.69
C MET A 65 2.13 -5.82 7.92
N ASN A 66 2.78 -5.17 8.89
CA ASN A 66 3.19 -5.76 10.16
C ASN A 66 2.69 -4.93 11.38
N LYS A 67 1.46 -4.41 11.31
CA LYS A 67 0.75 -3.62 12.36
C LYS A 67 1.33 -2.26 12.74
N LYS A 68 2.55 -1.94 12.35
CA LYS A 68 3.17 -0.63 12.55
C LYS A 68 2.89 0.29 11.37
N VAL A 69 3.20 1.58 11.54
CA VAL A 69 3.29 2.52 10.41
C VAL A 69 4.24 1.93 9.38
N LYS A 70 3.75 1.82 8.14
CA LYS A 70 4.51 1.30 7.02
C LYS A 70 4.95 2.45 6.14
N GLY A 71 6.27 2.54 5.94
CA GLY A 71 6.86 3.32 4.86
C GLY A 71 6.93 2.52 3.57
N VAL A 72 6.46 3.12 2.47
CA VAL A 72 6.53 2.56 1.12
C VAL A 72 6.99 3.67 0.19
N TYR A 73 7.93 3.38 -0.72
CA TYR A 73 8.22 4.27 -1.84
C TYR A 73 7.10 4.16 -2.88
N LEU A 74 6.54 5.25 -3.36
CA LEU A 74 5.67 5.30 -4.54
C LEU A 74 6.14 6.44 -5.44
N GLU A 75 6.03 6.23 -6.75
CA GLU A 75 6.30 7.31 -7.70
C GLU A 75 5.17 8.35 -7.62
N ALA A 76 5.42 9.57 -8.07
CA ALA A 76 4.37 10.59 -8.09
C ALA A 76 3.24 10.14 -9.02
N GLY A 77 1.98 10.27 -8.58
CA GLY A 77 0.84 9.79 -9.34
C GLY A 77 -0.37 9.42 -8.49
N ASN A 78 -1.35 8.81 -9.14
CA ASN A 78 -2.61 8.42 -8.52
C ASN A 78 -2.66 6.91 -8.33
N TYR A 79 -3.00 6.48 -7.11
CA TYR A 79 -3.04 5.07 -6.73
C TYR A 79 -4.38 4.72 -6.11
N CYS A 80 -4.84 3.48 -6.32
CA CYS A 80 -6.05 2.96 -5.69
C CYS A 80 -5.77 1.65 -4.96
N TYR A 81 -6.43 1.42 -3.82
CA TYR A 81 -6.48 0.09 -3.21
C TYR A 81 -7.21 -0.89 -4.13
N SER A 82 -6.56 -1.96 -4.57
CA SER A 82 -7.12 -2.88 -5.57
C SER A 82 -7.59 -4.21 -4.98
N SER A 83 -6.81 -4.84 -4.11
CA SER A 83 -7.20 -6.08 -3.44
C SER A 83 -6.49 -6.32 -2.12
N VAL A 84 -6.99 -7.29 -1.34
CA VAL A 84 -6.34 -7.79 -0.12
C VAL A 84 -6.21 -9.31 -0.17
N PHE A 85 -5.09 -9.83 0.34
CA PHE A 85 -4.89 -11.26 0.44
C PHE A 85 -5.63 -11.82 1.65
N ILE A 86 -6.57 -12.73 1.40
CA ILE A 86 -7.29 -13.43 2.47
C ILE A 86 -6.60 -14.74 2.88
N SER A 87 -5.79 -15.30 1.98
CA SER A 87 -4.85 -16.40 2.25
C SER A 87 -3.54 -16.18 1.50
N GLN A 88 -2.65 -17.17 1.42
CA GLN A 88 -1.40 -17.06 0.66
C GLN A 88 -1.63 -16.87 -0.84
N SER A 89 -2.67 -17.51 -1.39
CA SER A 89 -2.98 -17.53 -2.83
C SER A 89 -4.28 -16.79 -3.18
N GLN A 90 -5.21 -16.66 -2.24
CA GLN A 90 -6.52 -16.08 -2.51
C GLN A 90 -6.53 -14.57 -2.24
N ARG A 91 -7.00 -13.81 -3.24
CA ARG A 91 -7.20 -12.36 -3.19
C ARG A 91 -8.69 -12.03 -3.17
N ALA A 92 -9.03 -10.98 -2.43
CA ALA A 92 -10.35 -10.40 -2.38
C ALA A 92 -10.27 -8.96 -2.95
N PRO A 93 -10.95 -8.65 -4.06
CA PRO A 93 -10.96 -7.30 -4.62
C PRO A 93 -11.76 -6.35 -3.74
N PHE A 94 -11.38 -5.07 -3.74
CA PHE A 94 -12.17 -4.02 -3.09
C PHE A 94 -13.39 -3.66 -3.92
N LEU A 95 -14.58 -3.70 -3.30
CA LEU A 95 -15.82 -3.22 -3.94
C LEU A 95 -16.01 -1.70 -3.80
N ASN A 96 -15.29 -1.06 -2.89
CA ASN A 96 -15.28 0.39 -2.69
C ASN A 96 -13.83 0.91 -2.63
N PRO A 97 -13.07 0.81 -3.73
CA PRO A 97 -11.68 1.24 -3.75
C PRO A 97 -11.57 2.72 -3.37
N ILE A 98 -10.60 3.03 -2.52
CA ILE A 98 -10.20 4.41 -2.20
C ILE A 98 -8.88 4.67 -2.90
N CYS A 99 -8.75 5.86 -3.43
CA CYS A 99 -7.58 6.31 -4.16
C CYS A 99 -6.94 7.52 -3.49
N PHE A 100 -5.67 7.75 -3.79
CA PHE A 100 -4.87 8.82 -3.22
C PHE A 100 -3.81 9.30 -4.20
N THR A 101 -3.40 10.56 -4.04
CA THR A 101 -2.39 11.21 -4.90
C THR A 101 -1.06 11.33 -4.17
N ILE A 102 0.01 10.84 -4.78
CA ILE A 102 1.38 10.90 -4.27
C ILE A 102 2.13 12.06 -4.93
N SER A 103 2.75 12.90 -4.09
CA SER A 103 3.69 13.93 -4.50
C SER A 103 5.15 13.46 -4.32
N ASN A 104 6.05 14.02 -5.11
CA ASN A 104 7.51 13.85 -4.96
C ASN A 104 8.16 14.93 -4.07
N GLU A 105 7.41 15.96 -3.66
CA GLU A 105 7.97 17.10 -2.90
C GLU A 105 8.12 16.81 -1.41
N HIS A 106 7.40 15.82 -0.89
CA HIS A 106 7.34 15.53 0.53
C HIS A 106 7.04 14.05 0.78
N VAL A 107 7.28 13.61 2.02
CA VAL A 107 6.77 12.32 2.49
C VAL A 107 5.26 12.42 2.66
N ASN A 108 4.54 11.51 2.05
CA ASN A 108 3.09 11.46 1.92
C ASN A 108 2.49 10.68 3.10
N ILE A 109 1.42 11.17 3.73
CA ILE A 109 0.70 10.47 4.79
C ILE A 109 -0.73 10.20 4.35
N ILE A 110 -1.13 8.93 4.31
CA ILE A 110 -2.48 8.54 3.90
C ILE A 110 -3.43 8.41 5.11
N GLY A 111 -2.93 8.04 6.29
CA GLY A 111 -3.74 7.80 7.48
C GLY A 111 -3.81 6.32 7.88
N THR A 112 -4.78 5.98 8.72
CA THR A 112 -5.05 4.61 9.17
C THR A 112 -6.32 4.07 8.51
N PHE A 113 -6.22 2.90 7.88
CA PHE A 113 -7.32 2.25 7.17
C PHE A 113 -7.81 1.03 7.92
N VAL A 114 -9.12 0.77 7.86
CA VAL A 114 -9.69 -0.51 8.29
C VAL A 114 -10.25 -1.26 7.09
N ILE A 115 -9.62 -2.39 6.75
CA ILE A 115 -10.05 -3.26 5.65
C ILE A 115 -10.93 -4.38 6.21
N GLY A 116 -12.18 -4.43 5.76
CA GLY A 116 -13.08 -5.56 5.96
C GLY A 116 -12.88 -6.62 4.88
N THR A 117 -12.92 -7.90 5.25
CA THR A 117 -12.90 -9.03 4.31
C THR A 117 -14.07 -9.97 4.54
N ARG A 118 -14.66 -10.49 3.47
CA ARG A 118 -15.73 -11.50 3.54
C ARG A 118 -15.52 -12.59 2.49
N ILE A 119 -15.81 -13.82 2.89
CA ILE A 119 -15.92 -14.97 1.98
C ILE A 119 -17.40 -15.34 1.89
N THR A 120 -17.89 -15.52 0.67
CA THR A 120 -19.26 -15.96 0.37
C THR A 120 -19.22 -17.15 -0.58
N THR A 121 -20.36 -17.78 -0.84
CA THR A 121 -20.49 -18.84 -1.84
C THR A 121 -20.16 -18.37 -3.27
N LYS A 122 -20.29 -17.07 -3.55
CA LYS A 122 -20.00 -16.47 -4.86
C LYS A 122 -18.54 -15.98 -5.01
N GLY A 123 -17.74 -16.08 -3.95
CA GLY A 123 -16.37 -15.59 -3.91
C GLY A 123 -16.08 -14.70 -2.71
N ALA A 124 -14.86 -14.18 -2.68
CA ALA A 124 -14.37 -13.30 -1.62
C ALA A 124 -14.31 -11.84 -2.09
N TYR A 125 -14.54 -10.91 -1.17
CA TYR A 125 -14.41 -9.47 -1.44
C TYR A 125 -13.93 -8.72 -0.18
N SER A 126 -13.51 -7.48 -0.40
CA SER A 126 -13.09 -6.57 0.66
C SER A 126 -13.74 -5.20 0.56
N LEU A 127 -13.76 -4.50 1.70
CA LEU A 127 -14.25 -3.14 1.82
C LEU A 127 -13.27 -2.28 2.61
N ILE A 128 -13.08 -1.01 2.24
CA ILE A 128 -12.55 0.00 3.16
C ILE A 128 -13.71 0.44 4.05
N LEU A 129 -13.62 0.12 5.35
CA LEU A 129 -14.70 0.34 6.32
C LEU A 129 -14.59 1.70 7.00
N ASP A 130 -13.37 2.14 7.25
CA ASP A 130 -13.06 3.38 7.95
C ASP A 130 -11.68 3.90 7.51
N ILE A 131 -11.53 5.22 7.57
CA ILE A 131 -10.28 5.93 7.32
C ILE A 131 -10.11 6.97 8.41
N LYS A 132 -9.14 6.74 9.29
CA LYS A 132 -8.77 7.70 10.33
C LYS A 132 -7.67 8.60 9.80
N GLN A 133 -7.93 9.90 9.85
CA GLN A 133 -7.00 10.95 9.45
C GLN A 133 -6.03 11.32 10.59
N ASN A 134 -5.45 10.31 11.25
CA ASN A 134 -4.53 10.50 12.39
C ASN A 134 -3.09 10.81 11.92
N TYR A 135 -2.96 11.82 11.08
CA TYR A 135 -1.71 12.12 10.37
C TYR A 135 -0.54 12.43 11.31
N GLU A 136 -0.78 13.23 12.36
CA GLU A 136 0.24 13.59 13.35
C GLU A 136 0.79 12.37 14.11
N GLU A 137 -0.11 11.45 14.51
CA GLU A 137 0.29 10.21 15.19
C GLU A 137 1.17 9.35 14.29
N ILE A 138 0.82 9.23 13.01
CA ILE A 138 1.58 8.47 12.02
C ILE A 138 2.93 9.13 11.74
N ALA A 139 2.95 10.46 11.55
CA ALA A 139 4.18 11.23 11.32
C ALA A 139 5.16 11.06 12.48
N LYS A 140 4.67 11.19 13.72
CA LYS A 140 5.46 11.01 14.93
C LYS A 140 5.98 9.57 15.05
N ALA A 141 5.11 8.58 14.86
CA ALA A 141 5.51 7.16 14.93
C ALA A 141 6.53 6.76 13.85
N ALA A 142 6.56 7.47 12.72
CA ALA A 142 7.52 7.26 11.64
C ALA A 142 8.81 8.10 11.76
N ASN A 143 8.93 8.98 12.77
CA ASN A 143 9.98 10.01 12.85
C ASN A 143 10.06 10.88 11.58
N GLN A 144 8.90 11.22 11.00
CA GLN A 144 8.78 12.04 9.79
C GLN A 144 7.89 13.26 10.06
N PRO A 145 8.35 14.23 10.87
CA PRO A 145 7.52 15.35 11.33
C PRO A 145 7.07 16.30 10.21
N ASN A 146 7.78 16.30 9.07
CA ASN A 146 7.48 17.16 7.92
C ASN A 146 6.63 16.46 6.84
N ALA A 147 6.18 15.24 7.11
CA ALA A 147 5.33 14.51 6.17
C ALA A 147 3.94 15.17 6.10
N LYS A 148 3.34 15.22 4.90
CA LYS A 148 2.07 15.91 4.67
C LYS A 148 0.95 14.94 4.30
N PRO A 149 -0.31 15.24 4.68
CA PRO A 149 -1.47 14.47 4.26
C PRO A 149 -1.64 14.46 2.74
N VAL A 150 -2.14 13.36 2.19
CA VAL A 150 -2.51 13.29 0.77
C VAL A 150 -4.02 13.41 0.56
N PRO A 151 -4.46 13.99 -0.56
CA PRO A 151 -5.87 13.96 -0.95
C PRO A 151 -6.36 12.52 -1.17
N LEU A 152 -7.51 12.19 -0.58
CA LEU A 152 -8.21 10.93 -0.80
C LEU A 152 -9.41 11.14 -1.71
N PHE A 153 -9.66 10.22 -2.63
CA PHE A 153 -10.78 10.29 -3.55
C PHE A 153 -11.32 8.90 -3.91
N LYS A 154 -12.54 8.85 -4.43
CA LYS A 154 -13.10 7.64 -5.05
C LYS A 154 -12.84 7.70 -6.56
N PRO A 155 -12.47 6.59 -7.21
CA PRO A 155 -12.37 6.58 -8.66
C PRO A 155 -13.75 6.88 -9.26
N LYS A 156 -13.79 7.61 -10.38
CA LYS A 156 -15.03 7.77 -11.15
C LYS A 156 -15.32 6.44 -11.84
N ASP A 157 -16.57 6.00 -11.76
CA ASP A 157 -17.07 4.80 -12.47
C ASP A 157 -16.93 4.95 -14.00
#